data_AF-A0A914U5N2-F1
#
_entry.id   AF-A0A914U5N2-F1
#
_cell.length_a   1.000
_cell.length_b   1.000
_cell.length_c   1.000
_cell.angle_alpha   90.00
_cell.angle_beta   90.00
_cell.angle_gamma   90.00
#
_symmetry.space_group_name_H-M   'P 1'
#
loop_
_entity.id
_entity.type
_entity.pdbx_description
1 polymer ?
#
loop_
_entity_poly.entity_id
_entity_poly.type
_entity_poly.pdbx_seq_one_letter_code
_entity_poly.pdbx_strand_id
1 'polypeptide(L)'
;FNVKVRQNDDEEAASAGRIAIMKEARVRAENIPPQHPICTLSLTLPDYSGPLPQVSSPLHQEAIGVKYAKALSQIPNDATEPIPIAFVARHVGADWPRLARALQVPDSDIRQIKREFSGGNEPINILKIWIYLKGTEATPAELQSALRRIGRDDIVHRLNKNDLDSEGDSLRFTDINNLRGSNFSSKVSVDRDFDKSEA
;
A
#
# COMPACT_ATOMS: atom_id res chain seq x y z
N PHE A 1 24.25 0.66 -16.14
CA PHE A 1 23.69 1.39 -17.30
C PHE A 1 22.32 0.77 -17.56
N ASN A 2 21.23 1.53 -17.42
CA ASN A 2 19.87 1.02 -17.64
C ASN A 2 19.39 1.51 -19.01
N VAL A 3 18.84 0.60 -19.82
CA VAL A 3 18.36 0.88 -21.19
C VAL A 3 16.88 0.60 -21.26
N LYS A 4 16.13 1.48 -21.94
CA LYS A 4 14.68 1.35 -22.17
C LYS A 4 14.43 1.26 -23.68
N VAL A 5 13.60 0.29 -24.07
CA VAL A 5 13.12 0.13 -25.45
C VAL A 5 12.28 1.34 -25.84
N ARG A 6 12.50 1.87 -27.05
CA ARG A 6 11.67 2.93 -27.62
C ARG A 6 10.36 2.33 -28.13
N GLN A 7 9.25 3.01 -27.89
CA GLN A 7 7.97 2.65 -28.47
C GLN A 7 7.98 3.08 -29.94
N ASN A 8 8.07 2.12 -30.85
CA ASN A 8 7.98 2.31 -32.30
C ASN A 8 6.97 1.29 -32.83
N ASP A 9 6.23 1.66 -33.87
CA ASP A 9 5.22 0.78 -34.49
C ASP A 9 5.85 -0.40 -35.27
N ASP A 10 7.14 -0.29 -35.62
CA ASP A 10 7.95 -1.39 -36.16
C ASP A 10 8.53 -2.24 -35.02
N GLU A 11 7.90 -3.39 -34.76
CA GLU A 11 8.22 -4.34 -33.70
C GLU A 11 9.68 -4.85 -33.77
N GLU A 12 10.22 -5.03 -34.99
CA GLU A 12 11.59 -5.50 -35.22
C GLU A 12 12.65 -4.40 -35.00
N ALA A 13 12.30 -3.13 -35.26
CA ALA A 13 13.18 -1.99 -35.00
C ALA A 13 13.19 -1.58 -33.52
N ALA A 14 12.15 -1.93 -32.76
CA ALA A 14 12.04 -1.59 -31.35
C ALA A 14 13.07 -2.33 -30.46
N SER A 15 13.45 -3.56 -30.84
CA SER A 15 14.37 -4.39 -30.06
C SER A 15 15.87 -4.20 -30.38
N ALA A 16 16.19 -3.52 -31.48
CA ALA A 16 17.55 -3.26 -31.91
C ALA A 16 18.09 -1.90 -31.42
N GLY A 17 19.37 -1.85 -31.04
CA GLY A 17 20.05 -0.65 -30.54
C GLY A 17 21.51 -0.57 -31.00
N ARG A 18 22.07 0.64 -31.01
CA ARG A 18 23.50 0.87 -31.30
C ARG A 18 24.15 1.63 -30.16
N ILE A 19 25.32 1.16 -29.72
CA ILE A 19 26.15 1.83 -28.72
C ILE A 19 27.45 2.26 -29.39
N ALA A 20 27.72 3.57 -29.33
CA ALA A 20 28.98 4.14 -29.78
C ALA A 20 29.88 4.41 -28.56
N ILE A 21 31.04 3.77 -28.53
CA ILE A 21 32.06 3.97 -27.49
C ILE A 21 33.02 5.03 -27.98
N MET A 22 33.03 6.19 -27.31
CA MET A 22 33.90 7.32 -27.65
C MET A 22 35.13 7.31 -26.75
N LYS A 23 36.23 7.93 -27.21
CA LYS A 23 37.45 8.11 -26.42
C LYS A 23 37.23 9.02 -25.21
N GLU A 24 36.37 10.02 -25.39
CA GLU A 24 36.10 11.06 -24.41
C GLU A 24 34.59 11.22 -24.23
N ALA A 25 34.17 11.75 -23.08
CA ALA A 25 32.77 12.06 -22.83
C ALA A 25 32.26 13.15 -23.79
N ARG A 26 31.02 13.04 -24.23
CA ARG A 26 30.42 14.01 -25.15
C ARG A 26 30.12 15.33 -24.43
N VAL A 27 31.04 16.28 -24.50
CA VAL A 27 30.83 17.65 -24.02
C VAL A 27 30.14 18.45 -25.13
N ARG A 28 29.02 19.10 -24.82
CA ARG A 28 28.30 20.00 -25.74
C ARG A 28 28.98 21.37 -25.74
N ALA A 29 30.21 21.44 -26.23
CA ALA A 29 30.88 22.72 -26.45
C ALA A 29 31.01 22.96 -27.96
N GLU A 30 30.69 24.19 -28.37
CA GLU A 30 30.61 24.65 -29.76
C GLU A 30 31.93 24.46 -30.55
N ASN A 31 33.07 24.29 -29.85
CA ASN A 31 34.42 24.29 -30.41
C ASN A 31 35.14 22.92 -30.40
N ILE A 32 34.44 21.81 -30.14
CA ILE A 32 35.09 20.49 -30.13
C ILE A 32 35.05 19.85 -31.52
N PRO A 33 36.19 19.39 -32.07
CA PRO A 33 36.22 18.68 -33.35
C PRO A 33 35.27 17.46 -33.38
N PRO A 34 34.72 17.11 -34.55
CA PRO A 34 33.84 15.94 -34.67
C PRO A 34 34.59 14.68 -34.22
N GLN A 35 34.08 14.05 -33.15
CA GLN A 35 34.66 12.82 -32.62
C GLN A 35 34.15 11.61 -33.41
N HIS A 36 35.05 10.64 -33.64
CA HIS A 36 34.69 9.33 -34.18
C HIS A 36 34.65 8.30 -33.05
N PRO A 37 33.70 7.34 -33.08
CA PRO A 37 33.67 6.27 -32.12
C PRO A 37 34.89 5.36 -32.27
N ILE A 38 35.45 4.92 -31.14
CA ILE A 38 36.45 3.86 -31.09
C ILE A 38 35.82 2.54 -31.55
N CYS A 39 34.57 2.31 -31.15
CA CYS A 39 33.82 1.12 -31.52
C CYS A 39 32.33 1.42 -31.58
N THR A 40 31.66 0.85 -32.58
CA THR A 40 30.19 0.86 -32.68
C THR A 40 29.70 -0.57 -32.54
N LEU A 41 28.90 -0.82 -31.51
CA LEU A 41 28.29 -2.12 -31.25
C LEU A 41 26.81 -2.06 -31.59
N SER A 42 26.36 -2.93 -32.49
CA SER A 42 24.95 -3.19 -32.73
C SER A 42 24.47 -4.31 -31.81
N LEU A 43 23.34 -4.11 -31.15
CA LEU A 43 22.73 -5.02 -30.20
C LEU A 43 21.28 -5.27 -30.61
N THR A 44 20.81 -6.49 -30.40
CA THR A 44 19.40 -6.86 -30.50
C THR A 44 19.02 -7.51 -29.17
N LEU A 45 17.98 -6.99 -28.52
CA LEU A 45 17.50 -7.59 -27.29
C LEU A 45 16.66 -8.84 -27.62
N PRO A 46 16.79 -9.92 -26.84
CA PRO A 46 15.89 -11.04 -26.97
C PRO A 46 14.48 -10.66 -26.50
N ASP A 47 13.48 -11.39 -26.99
CA ASP A 47 12.12 -11.26 -26.48
C ASP A 47 12.09 -11.59 -24.99
N TYR A 48 11.39 -10.75 -24.23
CA TYR A 48 11.28 -10.95 -22.79
C TYR A 48 10.34 -12.12 -22.50
N SER A 49 10.91 -13.25 -22.08
CA SER A 49 10.16 -14.47 -21.71
C SER A 49 9.92 -14.63 -20.20
N GLY A 50 10.26 -13.60 -19.41
CA GLY A 50 9.97 -13.61 -17.98
C GLY A 50 8.49 -13.35 -17.70
N PRO A 51 8.01 -13.56 -16.47
CA PRO A 51 6.72 -13.03 -16.06
C PRO A 51 6.73 -11.54 -16.37
N LEU A 52 5.84 -11.06 -17.23
CA LEU A 52 5.66 -9.62 -17.42
C LEU A 52 5.54 -9.03 -16.02
N PRO A 53 6.37 -8.04 -15.62
CA PRO A 53 6.07 -7.30 -14.43
C PRO A 53 4.66 -6.81 -14.68
N GLN A 54 3.72 -7.28 -13.87
CA GLN A 54 2.33 -6.90 -14.03
C GLN A 54 2.37 -5.39 -13.95
N VAL A 55 2.23 -4.74 -15.11
CA VAL A 55 1.89 -3.35 -15.20
C VAL A 55 0.48 -3.39 -14.69
N SER A 56 0.33 -3.40 -13.36
CA SER A 56 -0.89 -2.98 -12.72
C SER A 56 -1.05 -1.59 -13.27
N SER A 57 -1.86 -1.49 -14.33
CA SER A 57 -2.52 -0.24 -14.65
C SER A 57 -2.94 0.33 -13.30
N PRO A 58 -2.72 1.63 -13.03
CA PRO A 58 -3.22 2.24 -11.81
C PRO A 58 -4.75 2.08 -11.63
N LEU A 59 -5.43 1.48 -12.63
CA LEU A 59 -6.83 1.14 -12.67
C LEU A 59 -7.20 -0.26 -12.13
N HIS A 60 -6.25 -1.18 -11.87
CA HIS A 60 -6.55 -2.54 -11.36
C HIS A 60 -5.94 -2.87 -9.99
N GLN A 61 -5.43 -1.88 -9.26
CA GLN A 61 -5.15 -2.09 -7.84
C GLN A 61 -6.49 -2.17 -7.11
N GLU A 62 -6.94 -3.40 -6.85
CA GLU A 62 -8.18 -3.68 -6.12
C GLU A 62 -8.19 -2.88 -4.81
N ALA A 63 -9.25 -2.09 -4.59
CA ALA A 63 -9.36 -1.23 -3.44
C ALA A 63 -9.18 -2.05 -2.15
N ILE A 64 -8.53 -1.48 -1.12
CA ILE A 64 -8.34 -2.17 0.18
C ILE A 64 -9.69 -2.58 0.75
N GLY A 65 -10.70 -1.73 0.55
CA GLY A 65 -12.10 -2.01 0.90
C GLY A 65 -12.67 -3.29 0.29
N VAL A 66 -12.24 -3.67 -0.92
CA VAL A 66 -12.69 -4.88 -1.62
C VAL A 66 -11.84 -6.07 -1.21
N LYS A 67 -10.52 -5.95 -1.31
CA LYS A 67 -9.54 -7.00 -0.98
C LYS A 67 -9.70 -7.52 0.46
N TYR A 68 -9.97 -6.62 1.40
CA TYR A 68 -10.11 -6.91 2.83
C TYR A 68 -11.53 -6.64 3.35
N ALA A 69 -12.55 -6.75 2.49
CA ALA A 69 -13.94 -6.48 2.85
C ALA A 69 -14.38 -7.19 4.13
N LYS A 70 -14.00 -8.46 4.30
CA LYS A 70 -14.31 -9.27 5.50
C LYS A 70 -13.62 -8.76 6.76
N ALA A 71 -12.35 -8.35 6.67
CA ALA A 71 -11.58 -7.83 7.79
C ALA A 71 -12.06 -6.44 8.24
N LEU A 72 -12.50 -5.62 7.29
CA LEU A 72 -12.92 -4.25 7.54
C LEU A 72 -14.37 -4.15 8.02
N SER A 73 -15.23 -5.08 7.61
CA SER A 73 -16.63 -5.14 8.03
C SER A 73 -16.79 -5.71 9.45
N GLN A 74 -15.94 -6.65 9.85
CA GLN A 74 -16.00 -7.29 11.16
C GLN A 74 -14.59 -7.61 11.65
N ILE A 75 -14.30 -7.34 12.92
CA ILE A 75 -13.07 -7.87 13.54
C ILE A 75 -13.28 -9.38 13.63
N PRO A 76 -12.40 -10.22 13.05
CA PRO A 76 -12.51 -11.66 13.23
C PRO A 76 -12.44 -11.98 14.73
N ASN A 77 -13.54 -12.49 15.29
CA ASN A 77 -13.60 -13.01 16.68
C ASN A 77 -12.81 -14.32 16.85
N ASP A 78 -12.00 -14.70 15.87
CA ASP A 78 -11.24 -15.95 15.84
C ASP A 78 -9.86 -15.82 16.52
N ALA A 79 -9.49 -14.60 16.95
CA ALA A 79 -8.33 -14.41 17.80
C ALA A 79 -8.58 -15.05 19.17
N THR A 80 -7.72 -15.99 19.55
CA THR A 80 -7.83 -16.75 20.82
C THR A 80 -7.77 -15.84 22.05
N GLU A 81 -7.16 -14.65 21.91
CA GLU A 81 -7.06 -13.65 22.97
C GLU A 81 -7.51 -12.27 22.47
N PRO A 82 -8.18 -11.45 23.32
CA PRO A 82 -8.67 -10.14 22.93
C PRO A 82 -7.51 -9.17 22.68
N ILE A 83 -7.28 -8.81 21.42
CA ILE A 83 -6.27 -7.82 21.04
C ILE A 83 -6.86 -6.41 21.22
N PRO A 84 -6.20 -5.52 21.99
CA PRO A 84 -6.71 -4.18 22.27
C PRO A 84 -6.43 -3.21 21.10
N ILE A 85 -7.13 -3.41 19.98
CA ILE A 85 -6.94 -2.65 18.73
C ILE A 85 -7.09 -1.14 18.94
N ALA A 86 -8.15 -0.71 19.63
CA ALA A 86 -8.44 0.71 19.85
C ALA A 86 -7.34 1.40 20.64
N PHE A 87 -6.88 0.75 21.72
CA PHE A 87 -5.80 1.26 22.55
C PHE A 87 -4.51 1.42 21.74
N VAL A 88 -4.11 0.38 21.02
CA VAL A 88 -2.88 0.41 20.22
C VAL A 88 -3.01 1.45 19.11
N ALA A 89 -4.13 1.52 18.42
CA ALA A 89 -4.34 2.49 17.37
C ALA A 89 -4.24 3.95 17.85
N ARG A 90 -4.79 4.26 19.03
CA ARG A 90 -4.70 5.58 19.65
C ARG A 90 -3.26 5.98 19.97
N HIS A 91 -2.45 5.03 20.46
CA HIS A 91 -1.10 5.31 20.94
C HIS A 91 -0.01 5.19 19.87
N VAL A 92 -0.26 4.46 18.79
CA VAL A 92 0.70 4.29 17.68
C VAL A 92 0.76 5.55 16.80
N GLY A 93 -0.38 6.22 16.57
CA GLY A 93 -0.41 7.48 15.81
C GLY A 93 0.30 7.36 14.46
N ALA A 94 1.20 8.30 14.14
CA ALA A 94 1.92 8.37 12.86
C ALA A 94 2.92 7.22 12.61
N ASP A 95 3.29 6.44 13.64
CA ASP A 95 4.20 5.30 13.50
C ASP A 95 3.50 4.03 12.95
N TRP A 96 2.20 4.10 12.67
CA TRP A 96 1.44 2.96 12.14
C TRP A 96 2.06 2.30 10.90
N PRO A 97 2.72 3.00 9.94
CA PRO A 97 3.31 2.33 8.78
C PRO A 97 4.52 1.49 9.17
N ARG A 98 5.26 1.92 10.21
CA ARG A 98 6.40 1.17 10.74
C ARG A 98 5.90 -0.08 11.47
N LEU A 99 4.82 0.05 12.25
CA LEU A 99 4.18 -1.09 12.89
C LEU A 99 3.65 -2.08 11.85
N ALA A 100 2.96 -1.62 10.81
CA ALA A 100 2.40 -2.48 9.75
C ALA A 100 3.49 -3.32 9.06
N ARG A 101 4.63 -2.70 8.75
CA ARG A 101 5.80 -3.41 8.20
C ARG A 101 6.36 -4.41 9.20
N ALA A 102 6.38 -4.06 10.49
CA ALA A 102 6.78 -4.97 11.56
C ALA A 102 5.77 -6.12 11.77
N LEU A 103 4.53 -5.98 11.33
CA LEU A 103 3.52 -7.03 11.34
C LEU A 103 3.46 -7.82 10.02
N GLN A 104 4.43 -7.60 9.13
CA GLN A 104 4.53 -8.25 7.81
C GLN A 104 3.34 -7.96 6.87
N VAL A 105 2.66 -6.82 7.05
CA VAL A 105 1.65 -6.36 6.09
C VAL A 105 2.37 -5.89 4.80
N PRO A 106 1.88 -6.25 3.60
CA PRO A 106 2.52 -5.87 2.34
C PRO A 106 2.68 -4.35 2.20
N ASP A 107 3.86 -3.86 1.79
CA ASP A 107 4.09 -2.42 1.60
C ASP A 107 3.17 -1.80 0.53
N SER A 108 2.67 -2.59 -0.44
CA SER A 108 1.62 -2.15 -1.37
C SER A 108 0.36 -1.73 -0.64
N ASP A 109 -0.06 -2.54 0.34
CA ASP A 109 -1.30 -2.37 1.07
C ASP A 109 -1.15 -1.23 2.09
N ILE A 110 0.02 -1.11 2.73
CA ILE A 110 0.36 0.04 3.59
C ILE A 110 0.23 1.35 2.81
N ARG A 111 0.81 1.42 1.60
CA ARG A 111 0.72 2.63 0.76
C ARG A 111 -0.72 2.91 0.34
N GLN A 112 -1.50 1.88 0.08
CA GLN A 112 -2.88 2.01 -0.39
C GLN A 112 -3.81 2.44 0.75
N ILE A 113 -3.66 1.87 1.94
CA ILE A 113 -4.38 2.28 3.16
C ILE A 113 -4.15 3.75 3.45
N LYS A 114 -2.89 4.23 3.30
CA LYS A 114 -2.55 5.65 3.47
C LYS A 114 -3.32 6.58 2.54
N ARG A 115 -3.73 6.10 1.35
CA ARG A 115 -4.48 6.88 0.36
C ARG A 115 -5.99 6.76 0.55
N GLU A 116 -6.47 5.56 0.87
CA GLU A 116 -7.90 5.24 0.93
C GLU A 116 -8.55 5.64 2.26
N PHE A 117 -7.81 5.58 3.37
CA PHE A 117 -8.31 5.94 4.68
C PHE A 117 -7.61 7.20 5.14
N SER A 118 -8.24 8.35 4.93
CA SER A 118 -7.82 9.62 5.52
C SER A 118 -8.64 9.87 6.79
N GLY A 119 -8.00 10.37 7.86
CA GLY A 119 -8.71 10.82 9.07
C GLY A 119 -8.44 10.04 10.36
N GLY A 120 -7.31 9.34 10.49
CA GLY A 120 -6.87 8.72 11.75
C GLY A 120 -7.33 7.28 11.98
N ASN A 121 -8.09 6.72 11.04
CA ASN A 121 -8.58 5.33 11.10
C ASN A 121 -7.60 4.32 10.48
N GLU A 122 -6.50 4.77 9.89
CA GLU A 122 -5.43 3.95 9.30
C GLU A 122 -4.90 2.88 10.26
N PRO A 123 -4.47 3.20 11.50
CA PRO A 123 -3.95 2.18 12.42
C PRO A 123 -4.99 1.11 12.79
N ILE A 124 -6.27 1.48 12.93
CA ILE A 124 -7.35 0.52 13.23
C ILE A 124 -7.51 -0.47 12.07
N ASN A 125 -7.59 0.05 10.84
CA ASN A 125 -7.79 -0.78 9.64
C ASN A 125 -6.61 -1.73 9.41
N ILE A 126 -5.38 -1.31 9.72
CA ILE A 126 -4.19 -2.16 9.61
C ILE A 126 -4.20 -3.28 10.61
N LEU A 127 -4.56 -3.02 11.86
CA LEU A 127 -4.63 -4.05 12.88
C LEU A 127 -5.72 -5.07 12.51
N LYS A 128 -6.87 -4.63 11.97
CA LYS A 128 -7.91 -5.53 11.44
C LYS A 128 -7.39 -6.40 10.28
N ILE A 129 -6.69 -5.80 9.32
CA ILE A 129 -6.09 -6.52 8.18
C ILE A 129 -5.03 -7.51 8.65
N TRP A 130 -4.19 -7.13 9.62
CA TRP A 130 -3.18 -8.02 10.18
C TRP A 130 -3.81 -9.24 10.87
N ILE A 131 -4.85 -9.04 11.70
CA ILE A 131 -5.59 -10.14 12.33
C ILE A 131 -6.19 -11.06 11.27
N TYR A 132 -6.74 -10.49 10.20
CA TYR A 132 -7.28 -11.28 9.09
C TYR A 132 -6.20 -12.08 8.34
N LEU A 133 -5.02 -11.50 8.12
CA LEU A 133 -3.92 -12.16 7.41
C LEU A 133 -3.26 -13.27 8.25
N LYS A 134 -3.15 -13.08 9.56
CA LYS A 134 -2.52 -14.04 10.47
C LYS A 134 -3.49 -15.06 11.06
N GLY A 135 -4.79 -14.76 11.11
CA GLY A 135 -5.81 -15.66 11.64
C GLY A 135 -5.52 -16.04 13.09
N THR A 136 -5.36 -17.34 13.36
CA THR A 136 -5.05 -17.89 14.70
C THR A 136 -3.63 -17.57 15.18
N GLU A 137 -2.72 -17.17 14.29
CA GLU A 137 -1.36 -16.73 14.67
C GLU A 137 -1.33 -15.27 15.15
N ALA A 138 -2.44 -14.54 15.01
CA ALA A 138 -2.56 -13.18 15.51
C ALA A 138 -2.63 -13.19 17.05
N THR A 139 -1.47 -13.22 17.69
CA THR A 139 -1.35 -13.20 19.16
C THR A 139 -0.96 -11.82 19.67
N PRO A 140 -1.37 -11.43 20.89
CA PRO A 140 -0.90 -10.18 21.50
C PRO A 140 0.61 -10.17 21.71
N ALA A 141 1.24 -11.34 21.92
CA ALA A 141 2.69 -11.47 22.00
C ALA A 141 3.40 -11.02 20.72
N GLU A 142 2.88 -11.41 19.54
CA GLU A 142 3.41 -10.96 18.25
C GLU A 142 3.26 -9.45 18.07
N LEU A 143 2.12 -8.89 18.48
CA LEU A 143 1.89 -7.44 18.45
C LEU A 143 2.87 -6.70 19.37
N GLN A 144 3.11 -7.20 20.58
CA GLN A 144 4.10 -6.62 21.49
C GLN A 144 5.51 -6.70 20.93
N SER A 145 5.90 -7.85 20.34
CA SER A 145 7.19 -8.03 19.68
C SER A 145 7.39 -7.01 18.55
N ALA A 146 6.37 -6.81 17.70
CA ALA A 146 6.40 -5.83 16.63
C ALA A 146 6.52 -4.39 17.16
N LEU A 147 5.84 -4.03 18.26
CA LEU A 147 5.94 -2.73 18.92
C LEU A 147 7.36 -2.48 19.47
N ARG A 148 7.98 -3.47 20.11
CA ARG A 148 9.38 -3.37 20.57
C ARG A 148 10.34 -3.17 19.41
N ARG A 149 10.12 -3.87 18.28
CA ARG A 149 10.97 -3.74 17.08
C ARG A 149 10.95 -2.33 16.48
N ILE A 150 9.86 -1.58 16.62
CA ILE A 150 9.78 -0.19 16.17
C ILE A 150 10.24 0.82 17.25
N GLY A 151 10.66 0.34 18.43
CA GLY A 151 11.09 1.16 19.56
C GLY A 151 9.93 1.82 20.33
N ARG A 152 8.74 1.22 20.29
CA ARG A 152 7.53 1.70 21.00
C ARG A 152 7.24 0.84 22.23
N ASP A 153 8.27 0.59 23.05
CA ASP A 153 8.17 -0.13 24.31
C ASP A 153 7.22 0.57 25.31
N ASP A 154 7.05 1.89 25.19
CA ASP A 154 6.10 2.66 25.99
C ASP A 154 4.66 2.17 25.83
N ILE A 155 4.24 1.79 24.62
CA ILE A 155 2.92 1.21 24.36
C ILE A 155 2.82 -0.19 24.99
N VAL A 156 3.87 -0.99 24.89
CA VAL A 156 3.93 -2.34 25.48
C VAL A 156 3.85 -2.29 27.00
N HIS A 157 4.53 -1.34 27.64
CA HIS A 157 4.45 -1.14 29.08
C HIS A 157 3.04 -0.74 29.53
N ARG A 158 2.35 0.13 28.78
CA ARG A 158 0.95 0.49 29.08
C ARG A 158 -0.06 -0.60 28.74
N LEU A 159 0.27 -1.53 27.85
CA LEU A 159 -0.54 -2.73 27.61
C LEU A 159 -0.45 -3.72 28.77
N ASN A 160 0.73 -3.85 29.38
CA ASN A 160 0.99 -4.81 30.47
C ASN A 160 0.64 -4.26 31.85
N LYS A 161 0.77 -2.94 32.04
CA LYS A 161 0.26 -2.24 33.21
C LYS A 161 -1.24 -2.07 32.97
N ASN A 162 -2.10 -2.51 33.88
CA ASN A 162 -3.56 -2.47 33.74
C ASN A 162 -4.14 -1.03 33.71
N ASP A 163 -3.64 -0.15 32.84
CA ASP A 163 -4.19 1.19 32.57
C ASP A 163 -5.51 1.11 31.78
N LEU A 164 -5.99 -0.10 31.46
CA LEU A 164 -7.35 -0.35 30.97
C LEU A 164 -8.43 0.04 32.01
N ASP A 165 -8.04 0.17 33.29
CA ASP A 165 -8.97 0.44 34.38
C ASP A 165 -8.92 1.90 34.89
N SER A 166 -7.93 2.71 34.48
CA SER A 166 -7.62 3.98 35.17
C SER A 166 -7.87 5.27 34.36
N GLU A 167 -8.07 5.19 33.05
CA GLU A 167 -8.77 6.24 32.30
C GLU A 167 -10.14 5.66 31.92
N GLY A 168 -11.23 6.42 32.09
CA GLY A 168 -12.62 5.98 31.90
C GLY A 168 -12.99 5.63 30.45
N ASP A 169 -12.23 4.77 29.81
CA ASP A 169 -12.29 4.37 28.42
C ASP A 169 -12.94 2.99 28.30
N SER A 170 -14.16 2.90 28.84
CA SER A 170 -15.05 1.78 28.62
C SER A 170 -15.67 1.87 27.22
N LEU A 171 -14.84 1.96 26.18
CA LEU A 171 -15.26 1.65 24.82
C LEU A 171 -14.96 0.18 24.59
N ARG A 172 -15.84 -0.64 25.18
CA ARG A 172 -15.89 -2.08 24.96
C ARG A 172 -15.98 -2.32 23.44
N PHE A 173 -15.46 -3.47 23.05
CA PHE A 173 -15.37 -4.06 21.70
C PHE A 173 -16.56 -3.85 20.73
N THR A 174 -17.71 -3.35 21.18
CA THR A 174 -18.96 -3.15 20.45
C THR A 174 -19.06 -1.85 19.66
N ASP A 175 -18.34 -0.78 20.02
CA ASP A 175 -18.64 0.56 19.46
C ASP A 175 -17.93 0.87 18.13
N ILE A 176 -16.91 0.11 17.74
CA ILE A 176 -16.24 0.30 16.44
C ILE A 176 -17.14 -0.15 15.26
N ASN A 177 -18.07 -1.08 15.50
CA ASN A 177 -19.04 -1.50 14.47
C ASN A 177 -20.08 -0.41 14.19
N ASN A 178 -20.35 0.49 15.14
CA ASN A 178 -21.34 1.57 14.98
C ASN A 178 -20.79 2.84 14.32
N LEU A 179 -19.47 3.05 14.28
CA LEU A 179 -18.85 4.23 13.66
C LEU A 179 -18.79 4.19 12.12
N ARG A 180 -19.24 3.09 11.47
CA ARG A 180 -19.18 2.91 10.01
C ARG A 180 -20.55 2.89 9.30
N GLY A 181 -21.64 3.10 10.05
CA GLY A 181 -23.02 3.09 9.50
C GLY A 181 -23.38 4.30 8.62
N SER A 182 -22.52 5.31 8.51
CA SER A 182 -22.79 6.52 7.74
C SER A 182 -21.66 6.80 6.76
N ASN A 183 -21.98 6.86 5.47
CA ASN A 183 -21.11 7.22 4.32
C ASN A 183 -20.53 6.09 3.48
N PHE A 184 -21.36 5.10 3.12
CA PHE A 184 -21.25 4.49 1.79
C PHE A 184 -22.53 4.79 0.98
N SER A 185 -22.73 6.06 0.65
CA SER A 185 -23.71 6.44 -0.37
C SER A 185 -23.02 6.37 -1.73
N SER A 186 -23.25 5.27 -2.42
CA SER A 186 -22.99 5.07 -3.83
C SER A 186 -23.71 6.14 -4.66
N LYS A 187 -22.98 7.13 -5.16
CA LYS A 187 -23.43 7.95 -6.29
C LYS A 187 -23.20 7.17 -7.58
N VAL A 188 -24.17 6.36 -7.96
CA VAL A 188 -24.42 6.05 -9.38
C VAL A 188 -25.49 7.04 -9.83
N SER A 189 -25.05 8.09 -10.52
CA SER A 189 -25.95 9.01 -11.21
C SER A 189 -26.46 8.29 -12.46
N VAL A 190 -27.72 7.87 -12.43
CA VAL A 190 -28.48 7.60 -13.64
C VAL A 190 -29.43 8.78 -13.79
N ASP A 191 -29.04 9.75 -14.62
CA ASP A 191 -29.92 10.84 -15.00
C ASP A 191 -31.14 10.27 -15.71
N ARG A 192 -32.29 10.40 -15.04
CA ARG A 192 -33.63 10.25 -15.60
C ARG A 192 -34.18 11.66 -15.72
N ASP A 193 -33.97 12.28 -16.87
CA ASP A 193 -34.68 13.51 -17.19
C ASP A 193 -36.12 13.18 -17.60
N PHE A 194 -36.97 13.65 -16.70
CA PHE A 194 -38.37 13.98 -16.76
C PHE A 194 -38.72 14.81 -18.00
N ASP A 195 -39.87 14.58 -18.62
CA ASP A 195 -40.83 15.67 -18.65
C ASP A 195 -42.28 15.20 -18.59
N LYS A 196 -43.03 15.94 -17.79
CA LYS A 196 -44.44 15.86 -17.46
C LYS A 196 -45.05 17.05 -18.18
N SER A 197 -46.16 16.89 -18.88
CA SER A 197 -47.20 17.92 -18.83
C SER A 197 -48.52 17.41 -19.37
N GLU A 198 -49.52 17.73 -18.58
CA GLU A 198 -50.94 17.42 -18.67
C GLU A 198 -51.62 18.63 -19.30
N ALA A 199 -52.31 18.43 -20.42
CA ALA A 199 -53.46 19.20 -20.92
C ALA A 199 -53.97 18.55 -22.22
#